data_AF-A0A9D1MZ72-F1
#
_entry.id   AF-A0A9D1MZ72-F1
#
_cell.length_a   1.000
_cell.length_b   1.000
_cell.length_c   1.000
_cell.angle_alpha   90.00
_cell.angle_beta   90.00
_cell.angle_gamma   90.00
#
_symmetry.space_group_name_H-M   'P 1'
#
loop_
_entity.id
_entity.type
_entity.pdbx_description
1 polymer ?
#
loop_
_entity_poly.entity_id
_entity_poly.type
_entity_poly.pdbx_seq_one_letter_code
_entity_poly.pdbx_strand_id
1 'polypeptide(L)'
;MSDERYQPRVKNAGTKNSIQIGYDTEKLKQENRYRVKGQAFPKTINGFNWGAFLLTPVWGLFNNTPIACFCIILYLIPYLGILLGIVFSIYCGIQGNVWAWENKEWKDHFHFHETQRKWAIAGLITYIIIIAVLHIVTINMIQNFKSGY
;
A
#
# COMPACT_ATOMS: atom_id res chain seq x y z
N MET A 1 -25.87 -17.21 8.37
CA MET A 1 -25.42 -16.40 9.52
C MET A 1 -24.27 -15.52 9.04
N SER A 2 -24.58 -14.32 8.55
CA SER A 2 -23.62 -13.37 8.00
C SER A 2 -22.97 -12.57 9.12
N ASP A 3 -21.64 -12.60 9.21
CA ASP A 3 -20.83 -11.93 10.23
C ASP A 3 -21.06 -10.40 10.20
N GLU A 4 -21.69 -9.86 11.25
CA GLU A 4 -22.01 -8.43 11.41
C GLU A 4 -20.78 -7.52 11.32
N ARG A 5 -19.57 -8.08 11.45
CA ARG A 5 -18.30 -7.34 11.31
C ARG A 5 -18.02 -6.86 9.88
N TYR A 6 -18.78 -7.34 8.89
CA TYR A 6 -18.71 -6.90 7.49
C TYR A 6 -19.86 -5.94 7.11
N GLN A 7 -20.51 -5.28 8.07
CA GLN A 7 -21.37 -4.15 7.76
C GLN A 7 -20.51 -2.87 7.74
N PRO A 8 -20.53 -2.06 6.65
CA PRO A 8 -19.88 -0.76 6.67
C PRO A 8 -20.49 0.06 7.80
N ARG A 9 -19.68 0.62 8.70
CA ARG A 9 -20.17 1.50 9.79
C ARG A 9 -20.76 2.77 9.19
N VAL A 10 -22.03 2.71 8.80
CA VAL A 10 -22.86 3.88 8.55
C VAL A 10 -23.17 4.50 9.92
N LYS A 11 -22.39 5.52 10.28
CA LYS A 11 -22.80 6.42 11.37
C LYS A 11 -24.09 7.08 10.91
N ASN A 12 -25.17 6.84 11.66
CA ASN A 12 -26.48 7.43 11.44
C ASN A 12 -26.40 8.96 11.53
N ALA A 13 -26.11 9.61 10.41
CA ALA A 13 -26.45 11.01 10.18
C ALA A 13 -27.73 10.99 9.36
N GLY A 14 -28.86 11.26 10.00
CA GLY A 14 -30.12 11.39 9.29
C GLY A 14 -30.04 12.56 8.32
N THR A 15 -30.08 12.30 7.01
CA THR A 15 -30.55 13.24 5.98
C THR A 15 -30.88 12.45 4.72
N LYS A 16 -32.06 12.73 4.15
CA LYS A 16 -32.57 12.24 2.86
C LYS A 16 -31.49 12.28 1.76
N ASN A 17 -31.47 11.23 0.93
CA ASN A 17 -30.59 10.93 -0.21
C ASN A 17 -29.46 9.94 0.10
N SER A 18 -29.85 8.68 0.26
CA SER A 18 -28.97 7.55 -0.08
C SER A 18 -28.69 7.62 -1.58
N ILE A 19 -27.61 8.30 -1.98
CA ILE A 19 -27.07 8.18 -3.33
C ILE A 19 -26.63 6.72 -3.47
N GLN A 20 -27.50 5.89 -4.06
CA GLN A 20 -27.10 4.61 -4.60
C GLN A 20 -26.17 4.92 -5.77
N ILE A 21 -24.86 4.97 -5.52
CA ILE A 21 -23.87 4.93 -6.59
C ILE A 21 -23.81 3.48 -7.06
N GLY A 22 -24.84 3.07 -7.80
CA GLY A 22 -24.88 1.78 -8.48
C GLY A 22 -23.89 1.83 -9.63
N TYR A 23 -22.80 1.09 -9.52
CA TYR A 23 -21.89 0.91 -10.64
C TYR A 23 -22.59 0.05 -11.70
N ASP A 24 -22.52 0.48 -12.96
CA ASP A 24 -23.01 -0.31 -14.09
C ASP A 24 -22.14 -1.56 -14.23
N THR A 25 -22.69 -2.67 -13.76
CA THR A 25 -22.07 -3.98 -13.75
C THR A 25 -21.82 -4.47 -15.18
N GLU A 26 -22.68 -4.12 -16.13
CA GLU A 26 -22.51 -4.53 -17.53
C GLU A 26 -21.40 -3.74 -18.21
N LYS A 27 -21.28 -2.43 -17.94
CA LYS A 27 -20.13 -1.64 -18.40
C LYS A 27 -18.79 -2.19 -17.87
N LEU A 28 -18.73 -2.56 -16.60
CA LEU A 28 -17.53 -3.16 -16.00
C LEU A 28 -17.19 -4.53 -16.64
N LYS A 29 -18.19 -5.28 -17.12
CA LYS A 29 -17.99 -6.58 -17.78
C LYS A 29 -17.43 -6.35 -19.17
N GLN A 30 -18.01 -5.40 -19.91
CA GLN A 30 -17.58 -5.01 -21.25
C GLN A 30 -16.14 -4.44 -21.25
N GLU A 31 -15.77 -3.70 -20.21
CA GLU A 31 -14.42 -3.16 -20.04
C GLU A 31 -13.43 -4.16 -19.41
N ASN A 32 -13.82 -5.42 -19.13
CA ASN A 32 -13.01 -6.42 -18.42
C ASN A 32 -12.44 -5.94 -17.06
N ARG A 33 -13.16 -5.06 -16.36
CA ARG A 33 -12.70 -4.41 -15.10
C ARG A 33 -12.93 -5.28 -13.85
N TYR A 34 -13.46 -6.50 -14.00
CA TYR A 34 -13.63 -7.42 -12.89
C TYR A 34 -12.31 -8.08 -12.51
N ARG A 35 -11.71 -7.55 -11.45
CA ARG A 35 -10.51 -8.15 -10.86
C ARG A 35 -10.82 -9.08 -9.70
N VAL A 36 -12.07 -9.08 -9.27
CA VAL A 36 -12.77 -10.16 -8.55
C VAL A 36 -14.00 -10.50 -9.38
N LYS A 37 -14.26 -11.79 -9.61
CA LYS A 37 -15.37 -12.25 -10.45
C LYS A 37 -16.71 -11.69 -9.94
N GLY A 38 -17.29 -10.72 -10.66
CA GLY A 38 -18.63 -10.17 -10.38
C GLY A 38 -18.72 -9.07 -9.31
N GLN A 39 -17.61 -8.51 -8.81
CA GLN A 39 -17.64 -7.41 -7.83
C GLN A 39 -16.91 -6.15 -8.33
N ALA A 40 -17.61 -5.01 -8.30
CA ALA A 40 -17.06 -3.71 -8.65
C ALA A 40 -15.98 -3.26 -7.65
N PHE A 41 -15.11 -2.34 -8.08
CA PHE A 41 -14.11 -1.70 -7.23
C PHE A 41 -14.76 -1.20 -5.93
N PRO A 42 -14.42 -1.74 -4.76
CA PRO A 42 -15.15 -1.40 -3.56
C PRO A 42 -14.63 -0.03 -3.06
N LYS A 43 -15.52 0.88 -2.66
CA LYS A 43 -15.10 2.13 -1.99
C LYS A 43 -14.24 1.90 -0.74
N THR A 44 -14.23 0.67 -0.21
CA THR A 44 -13.49 0.25 0.99
C THR A 44 -11.99 0.06 0.80
N ILE A 45 -11.46 0.09 -0.44
CA ILE A 45 -9.99 0.03 -0.67
C ILE A 45 -9.33 1.41 -0.79
N ASN A 46 -10.07 2.50 -0.55
CA ASN A 46 -9.55 3.88 -0.58
C ASN A 46 -8.70 4.26 0.66
N GLY A 47 -8.05 3.28 1.28
CA GLY A 47 -7.12 3.49 2.39
C GLY A 47 -5.68 3.62 1.90
N PHE A 48 -4.82 4.14 2.76
CA PHE A 48 -3.38 4.18 2.51
C PHE A 48 -2.78 2.77 2.49
N ASN A 49 -2.00 2.44 1.46
CA ASN A 49 -1.28 1.19 1.34
C ASN A 49 0.11 1.30 1.97
N TRP A 50 0.21 0.87 3.22
CA TRP A 50 1.48 0.86 3.96
C TRP A 50 2.56 -0.02 3.32
N GLY A 51 2.18 -1.09 2.62
CA GLY A 51 3.13 -1.92 1.87
C GLY A 51 3.77 -1.15 0.70
N ALA A 52 2.94 -0.48 -0.09
CA ALA A 52 3.37 0.34 -1.23
C ALA A 52 4.20 1.56 -0.81
N PHE A 53 4.01 2.06 0.41
CA PHE A 53 4.81 3.17 0.96
C PHE A 53 6.14 2.70 1.55
N LEU A 54 6.12 1.65 2.39
CA LEU A 54 7.31 1.19 3.12
C LEU A 54 8.27 0.40 2.23
N LEU A 55 7.73 -0.29 1.21
CA LEU A 55 8.49 -1.18 0.33
C LEU A 55 8.25 -0.84 -1.14
N THR A 56 8.13 0.43 -1.50
CA THR A 56 7.72 0.94 -2.83
C THR A 56 8.18 0.09 -4.03
N PRO A 57 9.49 -0.10 -4.30
CA PRO A 57 9.93 -0.86 -5.46
C PRO A 57 9.62 -2.36 -5.36
N VAL A 58 9.82 -2.97 -4.17
CA VAL A 58 9.60 -4.41 -3.96
C VAL A 58 8.12 -4.73 -4.06
N TRP A 59 7.28 -3.96 -3.35
CA TRP A 59 5.83 -4.07 -3.42
C TRP A 59 5.34 -3.89 -4.86
N GLY A 60 5.91 -2.93 -5.60
CA GLY A 60 5.58 -2.66 -7.00
C GLY A 60 5.78 -3.88 -7.89
N LEU A 61 6.94 -4.51 -7.79
CA LEU A 61 7.28 -5.71 -8.55
C LEU A 61 6.27 -6.84 -8.33
N PHE A 62 5.93 -7.15 -7.08
CA PHE A 62 5.01 -8.25 -6.75
C PHE A 62 3.52 -7.92 -6.94
N ASN A 63 3.17 -6.64 -7.08
CA ASN A 63 1.82 -6.16 -7.35
C ASN A 63 1.62 -5.73 -8.83
N ASN A 64 2.56 -6.04 -9.72
CA ASN A 64 2.54 -5.67 -11.14
C ASN A 64 2.39 -4.16 -11.37
N THR A 65 2.99 -3.34 -10.51
CA THR A 65 2.92 -1.88 -10.55
C THR A 65 4.29 -1.30 -10.93
N PRO A 66 4.65 -1.29 -12.24
CA PRO A 66 6.00 -0.93 -12.67
C PRO A 66 6.38 0.52 -12.36
N ILE A 67 5.41 1.42 -12.25
CA ILE A 67 5.64 2.81 -11.88
C ILE A 67 6.34 2.94 -10.52
N ALA A 68 6.07 2.03 -9.58
CA ALA A 68 6.70 2.07 -8.26
C ALA A 68 8.22 1.77 -8.31
N CYS A 69 8.69 1.05 -9.33
CA CYS A 69 10.12 0.79 -9.54
C CYS A 69 10.91 2.06 -9.92
N PHE A 70 10.23 3.10 -10.43
CA PHE A 70 10.84 4.40 -10.70
C PHE A 70 11.46 5.03 -9.44
N CYS A 71 10.99 4.64 -8.25
CA CYS A 71 11.54 5.07 -6.96
C CYS A 71 13.03 4.74 -6.81
N ILE A 72 13.53 3.67 -7.45
CA ILE A 72 14.95 3.29 -7.42
C ILE A 72 15.81 4.41 -8.03
N ILE A 73 15.38 4.94 -9.19
CA ILE A 73 16.10 5.99 -9.90
C ILE A 73 16.14 7.27 -9.05
N LEU A 74 15.03 7.60 -8.37
CA LEU A 74 14.99 8.74 -7.46
C LEU A 74 16.02 8.59 -6.34
N TYR A 75 16.12 7.41 -5.71
CA TYR A 75 17.08 7.20 -4.62
C TYR A 75 18.56 7.22 -5.03
N LEU A 76 18.88 7.13 -6.33
CA LEU A 76 20.25 7.27 -6.83
C LEU A 76 20.74 8.73 -6.86
N ILE A 77 19.84 9.71 -6.81
CA ILE A 77 20.20 11.13 -6.80
C ILE A 77 20.52 11.55 -5.36
N PRO A 78 21.76 11.99 -5.05
CA PRO A 78 22.12 12.38 -3.70
C PRO A 78 21.25 13.53 -3.17
N TYR A 79 20.88 13.47 -1.88
CA TYR A 79 20.09 14.45 -1.14
C TYR A 79 18.68 14.72 -1.71
N LEU A 80 18.57 15.34 -2.88
CA LEU A 80 17.31 15.67 -3.53
C LEU A 80 16.51 14.41 -3.91
N GLY A 81 17.20 13.37 -4.37
CA GLY A 81 16.58 12.10 -4.72
C GLY A 81 15.92 11.38 -3.55
N ILE A 82 16.50 11.49 -2.36
CA ILE A 82 15.91 10.94 -1.13
C ILE A 82 14.58 11.65 -0.83
N LEU A 83 14.56 12.99 -0.88
CA LEU A 83 13.34 13.76 -0.67
C LEU A 83 12.26 13.42 -1.70
N LEU A 84 12.62 13.41 -2.99
CA LEU A 84 11.70 13.05 -4.08
C LEU A 84 11.21 11.61 -3.95
N GLY A 85 12.07 10.67 -3.55
CA GLY A 85 11.72 9.28 -3.32
C GLY A 85 10.75 9.09 -2.16
N ILE A 86 10.86 9.89 -1.09
CA ILE A 86 9.90 9.90 0.02
C ILE A 86 8.53 10.40 -0.47
N VAL A 87 8.49 11.55 -1.15
CA VAL A 87 7.23 12.10 -1.72
C VAL A 87 6.59 11.11 -2.68
N PHE A 88 7.40 10.48 -3.54
CA PHE A 88 6.93 9.48 -4.48
C PHE A 88 6.40 8.21 -3.77
N SER A 89 7.05 7.78 -2.69
CA SER A 89 6.57 6.64 -1.88
C SER A 89 5.24 6.95 -1.21
N ILE A 90 5.02 8.20 -0.75
CA ILE A 90 3.71 8.63 -0.21
C ILE A 90 2.63 8.54 -1.30
N TYR A 91 2.94 9.03 -2.51
CA TYR A 91 2.04 8.91 -3.66
C TYR A 91 1.70 7.45 -3.99
N CYS A 92 2.72 6.56 -3.95
CA CYS A 92 2.52 5.13 -4.09
C CYS A 92 1.68 4.54 -2.96
N GLY A 93 1.80 5.02 -1.73
CA GLY A 93 0.93 4.63 -0.62
C GLY A 93 -0.53 5.03 -0.84
N ILE A 94 -0.78 6.23 -1.38
CA ILE A 94 -2.15 6.71 -1.68
C ILE A 94 -2.79 5.89 -2.80
N GLN A 95 -2.06 5.65 -3.90
CA GLN A 95 -2.59 4.95 -5.08
C GLN A 95 -2.40 3.43 -5.04
N GLY A 96 -1.64 2.91 -4.09
CA GLY A 96 -1.17 1.52 -4.10
C GLY A 96 -2.30 0.50 -4.07
N ASN A 97 -3.36 0.75 -3.31
CA ASN A 97 -4.52 -0.14 -3.31
C ASN A 97 -5.26 -0.13 -4.65
N VAL A 98 -5.36 1.03 -5.31
CA VAL A 98 -5.95 1.14 -6.65
C VAL A 98 -5.10 0.35 -7.65
N TRP A 99 -3.80 0.60 -7.71
CA TRP A 99 -2.91 -0.08 -8.65
C TRP A 99 -2.84 -1.60 -8.42
N ALA A 100 -2.68 -2.04 -7.17
CA ALA A 100 -2.74 -3.47 -6.84
C ALA A 100 -4.13 -4.06 -7.10
N TRP A 101 -5.19 -3.25 -7.12
CA TRP A 101 -6.52 -3.61 -7.58
C TRP A 101 -6.77 -3.37 -9.07
N GLU A 102 -5.88 -2.77 -9.88
CA GLU A 102 -5.95 -2.77 -11.38
C GLU A 102 -4.95 -3.68 -12.18
N ASN A 103 -3.76 -4.00 -11.65
CA ASN A 103 -2.72 -4.86 -12.28
C ASN A 103 -2.66 -6.42 -12.06
N LYS A 104 -3.58 -7.07 -11.34
CA LYS A 104 -3.57 -8.50 -10.92
C LYS A 104 -4.95 -9.18 -11.02
N GLU A 105 -5.10 -10.42 -10.56
CA GLU A 105 -6.41 -11.02 -10.30
C GLU A 105 -6.52 -11.39 -8.82
N TRP A 106 -7.70 -11.20 -8.24
CA TRP A 106 -7.99 -11.50 -6.85
C TRP A 106 -9.18 -12.46 -6.77
N LYS A 107 -9.09 -13.44 -5.85
CA LYS A 107 -10.16 -14.41 -5.62
C LYS A 107 -11.41 -13.72 -5.05
N ASP A 108 -11.20 -12.85 -4.08
CA ASP A 108 -12.21 -12.06 -3.39
C ASP A 108 -11.56 -10.85 -2.68
N HIS A 109 -12.38 -10.00 -2.05
CA HIS A 109 -11.89 -8.86 -1.27
C HIS A 109 -11.05 -9.25 -0.05
N PHE A 110 -11.34 -10.38 0.61
CA PHE A 110 -10.60 -10.83 1.78
C PHE A 110 -9.16 -11.20 1.40
N HIS A 111 -8.99 -11.96 0.31
CA HIS A 111 -7.68 -12.32 -0.24
C HIS A 111 -6.85 -11.08 -0.61
N PHE A 112 -7.48 -10.04 -1.18
CA PHE A 112 -6.82 -8.76 -1.43
C PHE A 112 -6.35 -8.11 -0.13
N HIS A 113 -7.25 -7.90 0.84
CA HIS A 113 -6.94 -7.25 2.10
C HIS A 113 -5.89 -8.02 2.92
N GLU A 114 -5.97 -9.35 2.95
CA GLU A 114 -4.98 -10.21 3.62
C GLU A 114 -3.60 -10.02 2.99
N THR A 115 -3.52 -10.00 1.65
CA THR A 115 -2.27 -9.79 0.93
C THR A 115 -1.68 -8.42 1.21
N GLN A 116 -2.47 -7.35 1.11
CA GLN A 116 -1.98 -5.99 1.40
C GLN A 116 -1.59 -5.81 2.88
N ARG A 117 -2.27 -6.49 3.80
CA ARG A 117 -1.88 -6.52 5.22
C ARG A 117 -0.55 -7.23 5.43
N LYS A 118 -0.29 -8.36 4.75
CA LYS A 118 1.03 -9.03 4.79
C LYS A 118 2.14 -8.10 4.31
N TRP A 119 1.89 -7.34 3.24
CA TRP A 119 2.83 -6.33 2.76
C TRP A 119 3.08 -5.20 3.77
N ALA A 120 2.04 -4.70 4.43
CA ALA A 120 2.20 -3.70 5.49
C ALA A 120 3.04 -4.21 6.66
N ILE A 121 2.80 -5.46 7.09
CA ILE A 121 3.57 -6.12 8.16
C ILE A 121 5.02 -6.33 7.72
N ALA A 122 5.26 -6.83 6.50
CA ALA A 122 6.60 -7.02 5.96
C ALA A 122 7.38 -5.69 5.95
N GLY A 123 6.76 -4.62 5.46
CA GLY A 123 7.37 -3.29 5.46
C GLY A 123 7.71 -2.78 6.84
N LEU A 124 6.80 -2.96 7.81
CA LEU A 124 7.03 -2.57 9.20
C LEU A 124 8.21 -3.35 9.82
N ILE A 125 8.26 -4.66 9.63
CA ILE A 125 9.36 -5.51 10.14
C ILE A 125 10.69 -5.08 9.51
N THR A 126 10.72 -4.85 8.19
CA THR A 126 11.92 -4.37 7.50
C THR A 126 12.43 -3.05 8.10
N TYR A 127 11.54 -2.08 8.35
CA TYR A 127 11.93 -0.80 8.96
C TYR A 127 12.48 -0.96 10.38
N ILE A 128 11.86 -1.82 11.21
CA ILE A 128 12.34 -2.11 12.56
C ILE A 128 13.77 -2.67 12.51
N ILE A 129 14.04 -3.61 11.60
CA ILE A 129 15.37 -4.21 11.43
C ILE A 129 16.39 -3.15 10.99
N ILE A 130 16.06 -2.31 10.00
CA ILE A 130 16.95 -1.24 9.52
C ILE A 130 17.30 -0.29 10.67
N ILE A 131 16.31 0.16 11.44
CA ILE A 131 16.53 1.06 12.58
C ILE A 131 17.43 0.39 13.63
N ALA A 132 17.18 -0.88 13.97
CA ALA A 132 17.99 -1.61 14.94
C ALA A 132 19.46 -1.73 14.47
N VAL A 133 19.69 -2.08 13.21
CA VAL A 133 21.04 -2.18 12.63
C VAL A 133 21.74 -0.81 12.65
N LEU A 134 21.06 0.26 12.24
CA LEU A 134 21.63 1.61 12.27
C LEU A 134 22.02 2.04 13.69
N HIS A 135 21.20 1.72 14.70
CA HIS A 135 21.54 1.99 16.11
C HIS A 135 22.78 1.22 16.55
N ILE A 136 22.88 -0.08 16.25
CA ILE A 136 24.05 -0.91 16.60
C ILE A 136 25.32 -0.35 15.95
N VAL A 137 25.27 -0.04 14.65
CA VAL A 137 26.40 0.53 13.92
C VAL A 137 26.83 1.86 14.56
N THR A 138 25.87 2.73 14.89
CA THR A 138 26.16 4.04 15.48
C THR A 138 26.82 3.91 16.86
N ILE A 139 26.34 2.99 17.70
CA ILE A 139 26.96 2.69 19.01
C ILE A 139 28.40 2.20 18.84
N ASN A 140 28.62 1.25 17.93
CA ASN A 140 29.95 0.72 17.66
C ASN A 140 30.91 1.82 17.16
N MET A 141 30.44 2.73 16.30
CA MET A 141 31.23 3.87 15.82
C MET A 141 31.61 4.83 16.96
N ILE A 142 30.66 5.13 17.87
CA ILE A 142 30.92 5.99 19.03
C ILE A 142 31.93 5.34 19.98
N GLN A 143 31.81 4.03 20.22
CA GLN A 143 32.74 3.29 21.08
C GLN A 143 34.15 3.26 20.49
N ASN A 144 34.28 2.96 19.20
CA ASN A 144 35.57 2.98 18.49
C ASN A 144 36.23 4.36 18.52
N PHE A 145 35.44 5.43 18.36
CA PHE A 145 35.95 6.79 18.48
C PHE A 145 36.46 7.07 19.90
N LYS A 146 35.75 6.62 20.94
CA LYS A 146 36.16 6.80 22.35
C LYS A 146 37.41 5.98 22.73
N SER A 147 37.63 4.81 22.14
CA SER A 147 38.78 3.95 22.45
C SER A 147 40.08 4.37 21.73
N GLY A 148 39.99 5.24 20.74
CA GLY A 148 41.14 5.79 20.00
C GLY A 148 41.75 7.05 20.61
N TYR A 149 41.16 7.57 21.69
CA TYR A 149 41.71 8.60 22.59
C TYR A 149 42.07 7.97 23.93
#